data_AF-A0AB73KWF7-F1
#
_entry.id   AF-A0AB73KWF7-F1
#
_cell.length_a   1.000
_cell.length_b   1.000
_cell.length_c   1.000
_cell.angle_alpha   90.00
_cell.angle_beta   90.00
_cell.angle_gamma   90.00
#
_symmetry.space_group_name_H-M   'P 1'
#
loop_
_entity.id
_entity.type
_entity.pdbx_description
1 polymer ?
#
loop_
_entity_poly.entity_id
_entity_poly.type
_entity_poly.pdbx_seq_one_letter_code
_entity_poly.pdbx_strand_id
1 'polypeptide(L)'
;MTGIGQVVVDGFWAVDRALGGDQPPACSQRFAAAHPLGLALLTGISWAVFFLLLPNTQPLDVVIGLAGGVFLGGLFGLTGLYERCRQRRLVRLGLWEGSKGR
;
A
#
# COMPACT_ATOMS: atom_id res chain seq x y z
N MET A 1 20.93 14.81 5.87
CA MET A 1 20.19 13.57 6.18
C MET A 1 20.94 12.42 5.52
N THR A 2 21.39 11.47 6.33
CA THR A 2 22.45 10.48 6.11
C THR A 2 22.44 9.76 4.76
N GLY A 3 23.57 9.80 4.03
CA GLY A 3 23.72 9.25 2.68
C GLY A 3 23.37 7.75 2.50
N ILE A 4 23.35 6.98 3.59
CA ILE A 4 22.88 5.58 3.59
C ILE A 4 21.40 5.48 3.17
N GLY A 5 20.56 6.41 3.65
CA GLY A 5 19.13 6.40 3.35
C GLY A 5 18.84 6.69 1.88
N GLN A 6 19.61 7.58 1.25
CA GLN A 6 19.48 7.87 -0.17
C GLN A 6 19.90 6.68 -1.04
N VAL A 7 21.00 6.01 -0.70
CA VAL A 7 21.46 4.80 -1.42
C VAL A 7 20.40 3.69 -1.40
N VAL A 8 19.76 3.46 -0.24
CA VAL A 8 18.69 2.45 -0.12
C VAL A 8 17.47 2.83 -0.97
N VAL A 9 17.06 4.10 -0.93
CA VAL A 9 15.93 4.61 -1.72
C VAL A 9 16.22 4.51 -3.22
N ASP A 10 17.42 4.90 -3.66
CA ASP A 10 17.81 4.85 -5.07
C ASP A 10 17.92 3.42 -5.58
N GLY A 11 18.48 2.50 -4.77
CA GLY A 11 18.52 1.08 -5.08
C GLY A 11 17.13 0.47 -5.20
N PHE A 12 16.23 0.79 -4.27
CA PHE A 12 14.84 0.35 -4.33
C PHE A 12 14.14 0.83 -5.61
N TRP A 13 14.27 2.12 -5.97
CA TRP A 13 13.70 2.65 -7.23
C TRP A 13 14.40 2.13 -8.49
N ALA A 14 15.66 1.72 -8.41
CA ALA A 14 16.33 1.04 -9.53
C ALA A 14 15.74 -0.35 -9.77
N VAL A 15 15.48 -1.11 -8.69
CA VAL A 15 14.80 -2.41 -8.78
C VAL A 15 13.36 -2.26 -9.28
N ASP A 16 12.60 -1.30 -8.73
CA ASP A 16 11.23 -1.03 -9.21
C ASP A 16 11.21 -0.75 -10.72
N ARG A 17 12.12 0.11 -11.20
CA ARG A 17 12.27 0.36 -12.65
C ARG A 17 12.57 -0.91 -13.44
N ALA A 18 13.51 -1.74 -12.97
CA ALA A 18 13.86 -2.99 -13.63
C ALA A 18 12.67 -3.97 -13.71
N LEU A 19 11.75 -3.91 -12.74
CA LEU A 19 10.51 -4.68 -12.72
C LEU A 19 9.35 -4.05 -13.51
N GLY A 20 9.60 -2.98 -14.27
CA GLY A 20 8.58 -2.31 -15.07
C GLY A 20 7.83 -1.20 -14.33
N GLY A 21 8.40 -0.66 -13.25
CA GLY A 21 7.84 0.45 -12.48
C GLY A 21 7.58 1.73 -13.29
N ASP A 22 8.19 1.87 -14.47
CA ASP A 22 7.98 2.99 -15.39
C ASP A 22 6.77 2.82 -16.33
N GLN A 23 6.09 1.66 -16.31
CA GLN A 23 4.86 1.43 -17.09
C GLN A 23 3.67 2.24 -16.54
N PRO A 24 2.70 2.63 -17.40
CA PRO A 24 1.51 3.35 -16.96
C PRO A 24 0.72 2.55 -15.93
N PRO A 25 0.18 3.19 -14.88
CA PRO A 25 -0.43 2.50 -13.76
C PRO A 25 -1.77 1.86 -14.16
N ALA A 26 -1.98 0.63 -13.69
CA ALA A 26 -3.25 -0.09 -13.86
C ALA A 26 -4.39 0.56 -13.06
N CYS A 27 -5.64 0.19 -13.37
CA CYS A 27 -6.81 0.73 -12.68
C CYS A 27 -6.78 0.47 -11.16
N SER A 28 -6.38 -0.74 -10.74
CA SER A 28 -6.23 -1.11 -9.33
C SER A 28 -5.13 -0.30 -8.62
N GLN A 29 -4.00 -0.03 -9.29
CA GLN A 29 -2.91 0.79 -8.75
C GLN A 29 -3.33 2.26 -8.58
N ARG A 30 -4.08 2.80 -9.54
CA ARG A 30 -4.67 4.14 -9.44
C ARG A 30 -5.64 4.23 -8.26
N PHE A 31 -6.50 3.21 -8.08
CA PHE A 31 -7.40 3.13 -6.95
C PHE A 31 -6.63 3.06 -5.61
N ALA A 32 -5.60 2.22 -5.54
CA ALA A 32 -4.79 2.08 -4.34
C ALA A 32 -4.06 3.36 -3.94
N ALA A 33 -3.50 4.08 -4.92
CA ALA A 33 -2.87 5.39 -4.70
C ALA A 33 -3.86 6.48 -4.27
N ALA A 34 -5.11 6.42 -4.74
CA ALA A 34 -6.15 7.37 -4.37
C ALA A 34 -6.61 7.17 -2.92
N HIS A 35 -6.73 5.91 -2.47
CA HIS A 35 -7.35 5.56 -1.18
C HIS A 35 -6.46 4.70 -0.26
N PRO A 36 -5.24 5.14 0.11
CA PRO A 36 -4.35 4.35 0.97
C PRO A 36 -4.96 4.07 2.35
N LEU A 37 -5.54 5.09 3.00
CA LEU A 37 -6.21 4.92 4.30
C LEU A 37 -7.49 4.10 4.19
N GLY A 38 -8.24 4.26 3.10
CA GLY A 38 -9.46 3.49 2.86
C GLY A 38 -9.17 2.00 2.73
N LEU A 39 -8.14 1.63 1.95
CA LEU A 39 -7.69 0.24 1.83
C LEU A 39 -7.16 -0.31 3.15
N ALA A 40 -6.38 0.47 3.88
CA ALA A 40 -5.84 0.07 5.18
C ALA A 40 -6.95 -0.25 6.19
N LEU A 41 -7.91 0.68 6.33
CA LEU A 41 -9.03 0.52 7.26
C LEU A 41 -9.95 -0.61 6.83
N LEU A 42 -10.32 -0.69 5.55
CA LEU A 42 -11.23 -1.72 5.06
C LEU A 42 -10.64 -3.11 5.31
N THR A 43 -9.40 -3.35 4.89
CA THR A 43 -8.76 -4.67 5.03
C THR A 43 -8.51 -5.03 6.49
N GLY A 44 -8.00 -4.08 7.29
CA GLY A 44 -7.73 -4.30 8.70
C GLY A 44 -9.00 -4.55 9.53
N ILE A 45 -10.05 -3.74 9.32
CA ILE A 45 -11.33 -3.88 10.02
C ILE A 45 -12.02 -5.17 9.59
N SER A 46 -12.10 -5.48 8.29
CA SER A 46 -12.71 -6.73 7.83
C SER A 46 -12.04 -7.96 8.43
N TRP A 47 -10.70 -7.96 8.53
CA TRP A 47 -9.96 -9.03 9.17
C TRP A 47 -10.26 -9.14 10.67
N ALA A 48 -10.19 -8.03 11.40
CA ALA A 48 -10.47 -8.02 12.84
C ALA A 48 -11.91 -8.46 13.13
N VAL A 49 -12.88 -7.95 12.37
CA VAL A 49 -14.29 -8.31 12.50
C VAL A 49 -14.52 -9.80 12.22
N PHE A 50 -13.86 -10.36 11.21
CA PHE A 50 -13.97 -11.80 10.92
C PHE A 50 -13.58 -12.66 12.14
N PHE A 51 -12.45 -12.35 12.78
CA PHE A 51 -11.99 -13.10 13.95
C PHE A 51 -12.84 -12.85 15.20
N LEU A 52 -13.36 -11.64 15.37
CA LEU A 52 -14.24 -11.30 16.48
C LEU A 52 -15.62 -11.96 16.39
N LEU A 53 -16.08 -12.30 15.19
CA LEU A 53 -17.38 -12.93 14.94
C LEU A 53 -17.34 -14.47 14.88
N LEU A 54 -16.19 -15.09 15.13
CA LEU A 54 -16.08 -16.55 15.21
C LEU A 54 -16.95 -17.11 16.35
N PRO A 55 -17.61 -18.26 16.17
CA PRO A 55 -18.29 -18.93 17.29
C PRO A 55 -17.27 -19.47 18.29
N ASN A 56 -17.55 -19.32 19.59
CA ASN A 56 -16.64 -19.72 20.68
C ASN A 56 -15.26 -19.03 20.64
N THR A 57 -15.23 -17.73 20.33
CA THR A 57 -14.01 -16.90 20.27
C THR A 57 -13.14 -17.09 21.51
N GLN A 58 -11.90 -17.52 21.29
CA GLN A 58 -10.89 -17.62 22.33
C GLN A 58 -10.09 -16.31 22.44
N PRO A 59 -9.43 -16.05 23.58
CA PRO A 59 -8.57 -14.87 23.71
C PRO A 59 -7.50 -14.77 22.62
N LEU A 60 -6.99 -15.92 22.15
CA LEU A 60 -6.02 -15.97 21.06
C LEU A 60 -6.62 -15.46 19.72
N ASP A 61 -7.87 -15.77 19.43
CA ASP A 61 -8.55 -15.31 18.20
C ASP A 61 -8.67 -13.79 18.17
N VAL A 62 -8.91 -13.16 19.33
CA VAL A 62 -8.92 -11.71 19.48
C VAL A 62 -7.55 -11.12 19.18
N VAL A 63 -6.48 -11.70 19.73
CA VAL A 63 -5.10 -11.25 19.49
C VAL A 63 -4.74 -11.40 18.01
N ILE A 64 -5.07 -12.54 17.39
CA ILE A 64 -4.83 -12.78 15.95
C ILE A 64 -5.64 -11.80 15.08
N GLY A 65 -6.89 -11.55 15.44
CA GLY A 65 -7.75 -10.59 14.74
C GLY A 65 -7.18 -9.17 14.78
N LEU A 66 -6.76 -8.70 15.96
CA LEU A 66 -6.20 -7.36 16.11
C LEU A 66 -4.82 -7.25 15.46
N ALA A 67 -3.90 -8.18 15.74
CA ALA A 67 -2.54 -8.15 15.20
C ALA A 67 -2.54 -8.32 13.68
N GLY A 68 -3.32 -9.28 13.16
CA GLY A 68 -3.48 -9.50 11.73
C GLY A 68 -4.18 -8.32 11.04
N GLY A 69 -5.15 -7.69 11.69
CA GLY A 69 -5.84 -6.50 11.17
C GLY A 69 -4.89 -5.31 11.03
N VAL A 70 -4.07 -5.04 12.06
CA VAL A 70 -3.03 -4.00 12.01
C VAL A 70 -1.99 -4.32 10.93
N PHE A 71 -1.55 -5.57 10.85
CA PHE A 71 -0.55 -6.00 9.87
C PHE A 71 -1.06 -5.86 8.44
N LEU A 72 -2.22 -6.44 8.12
CA LEU A 72 -2.81 -6.37 6.77
C LEU A 72 -3.20 -4.93 6.41
N GLY A 73 -3.86 -4.21 7.32
CA GLY A 73 -4.18 -2.81 7.10
C GLY A 73 -2.93 -1.97 6.84
N GLY A 74 -1.86 -2.20 7.60
CA GLY A 74 -0.55 -1.59 7.39
C GLY A 74 0.03 -1.91 6.01
N LEU A 75 0.05 -3.19 5.61
CA LEU A 75 0.56 -3.61 4.30
C LEU A 75 -0.19 -2.94 3.14
N PHE A 76 -1.52 -2.94 3.17
CA PHE A 76 -2.33 -2.32 2.11
C PHE A 76 -2.21 -0.79 2.11
N GLY A 77 -2.17 -0.18 3.29
CA GLY A 77 -1.93 1.26 3.43
C GLY A 77 -0.57 1.70 2.90
N LEU A 78 0.48 0.98 3.26
CA LEU A 78 1.84 1.22 2.77
C LEU A 78 1.93 0.98 1.26
N THR A 79 1.28 -0.05 0.73
CA THR A 79 1.19 -0.29 -0.72
C THR A 79 0.51 0.87 -1.44
N GLY A 80 -0.61 1.38 -0.90
CA GLY A 80 -1.27 2.55 -1.46
C GLY A 80 -0.41 3.82 -1.42
N LEU A 81 0.32 4.03 -0.32
CA LEU A 81 1.27 5.14 -0.20
C LEU A 81 2.44 5.01 -1.18
N TYR A 82 2.96 3.79 -1.32
CA TYR A 82 4.00 3.46 -2.30
C TYR A 82 3.52 3.79 -3.73
N GLU A 83 2.34 3.30 -4.13
CA GLU A 83 1.77 3.58 -5.46
C GLU A 83 1.52 5.07 -5.68
N ARG A 84 1.13 5.82 -4.64
CA ARG A 84 1.00 7.27 -4.71
C ARG A 84 2.36 7.95 -4.96
N CYS A 85 3.42 7.51 -4.28
CA CYS A 85 4.77 8.02 -4.52
C CYS A 85 5.26 7.67 -5.94
N ARG A 86 5.03 6.43 -6.39
CA ARG A 86 5.36 5.95 -7.73
C ARG A 86 4.65 6.79 -8.80
N GLN A 87 3.35 7.01 -8.66
CA GLN A 87 2.57 7.84 -9.59
C GLN A 87 3.06 9.29 -9.63
N ARG A 88 3.35 9.91 -8.47
CA ARG A 88 3.97 11.25 -8.42
C ARG A 88 5.33 11.29 -9.10
N ARG A 89 6.13 10.23 -8.98
CA ARG A 89 7.42 10.10 -9.68
C ARG A 89 7.21 10.02 -11.20
N LEU A 90 6.27 9.22 -11.68
CA LEU A 90 5.96 9.10 -13.12
C LEU A 90 5.51 10.43 -13.73
N VAL A 91 4.65 11.18 -13.03
CA VAL A 91 4.24 12.53 -13.45
C VAL A 91 5.43 13.49 -13.50
N ARG A 92 6.29 13.48 -12.48
CA ARG A 92 7.50 14.32 -12.46
C ARG A 92 8.48 14.01 -13.59
N LEU A 93 8.53 12.76 -14.05
CA LEU A 93 9.39 12.32 -15.14
C LEU A 93 8.76 12.55 -16.53
N GLY A 94 7.51 13.02 -16.60
CA GLY A 94 6.78 13.17 -17.87
C GLY A 94 6.40 11.85 -18.53
N LEU A 95 6.56 10.71 -17.84
CA LEU A 95 6.24 9.38 -18.36
C LEU A 95 4.74 9.09 -18.32
N TRP A 96 3.98 9.87 -17.56
CA TRP A 96 2.54 9.73 -17.43
C TRP A 96 1.91 11.10 -17.17
N GLU A 97 0.89 11.46 -17.95
CA GLU A 97 0.18 12.76 -17.80
C GLU A 97 -0.69 12.85 -16.55
N GLY A 98 -0.72 11.80 -15.73
CA GLY A 98 -1.64 11.70 -14.61
C GLY A 98 -3.04 11.29 -15.04
N SER A 99 -3.84 10.94 -14.05
CA SER A 99 -5.27 10.70 -14.22
C SER A 99 -5.98 12.03 -14.43
N LYS A 100 -6.02 12.57 -15.66
CA LYS A 100 -7.03 13.58 -16.01
C LYS A 100 -8.41 12.93 -15.87
N GLY A 101 -9.19 13.37 -14.89
CA GLY A 101 -10.60 13.02 -14.71
C GLY A 101 -10.89 11.95 -13.65
N ARG A 102 -11.33 12.40 -12.48
CA ARG A 102 -12.76 12.38 -12.15
C ARG A 102 -13.08 13.56 -11.24
#